data_AF-A0A939RBP3-F1
#
_entry.id   AF-A0A939RBP3-F1
#
_cell.length_a   1.000
_cell.length_b   1.000
_cell.length_c   1.000
_cell.angle_alpha   90.00
_cell.angle_beta   90.00
_cell.angle_gamma   90.00
#
_symmetry.space_group_name_H-M   'P 1'
#
loop_
_entity.id
_entity.type
_entity.pdbx_description
1 polymer ?
#
loop_
_entity_poly.entity_id
_entity_poly.type
_entity_poly.pdbx_seq_one_letter_code
_entity_poly.pdbx_strand_id
1 'polypeptide(L)'
;MQSFRAGSNEDGMRLDKLIERILPQAGKGFAYKMLRKKNIVLNGKKAEGSERLSEGDEVRFFLSDDTYKAMGGKIAGEAGAASVTGAAAGNRHANKAASPDTGSRPGAKPEFDFEKNIIYEDEDVLLVNKPEGILSQKSVPGDVSLNEYLLEYAAGKHGLDLNA
;
A
#
# COMPACT_ATOMS: atom_id res chain seq x y z
N MET A 1 -3.74 -21.36 -0.46
CA MET A 1 -4.11 -21.17 0.95
C MET A 1 -3.02 -21.79 1.79
N GLN A 2 -2.34 -21.01 2.63
CA GLN A 2 -1.21 -21.49 3.43
C GLN A 2 -1.60 -21.46 4.91
N SER A 3 -1.24 -22.49 5.68
CA SER A 3 -1.51 -22.56 7.12
C SER A 3 -0.22 -22.87 7.87
N PHE A 4 0.03 -22.12 8.94
CA PHE A 4 1.15 -22.32 9.85
C PHE A 4 0.62 -22.70 11.22
N ARG A 5 1.16 -23.75 11.83
CA ARG A 5 0.82 -24.17 13.18
C ARG A 5 1.95 -23.76 14.13
N ALA A 6 1.61 -23.00 15.16
CA ALA A 6 2.56 -22.61 16.20
C ALA A 6 3.01 -23.83 17.00
N GLY A 7 4.31 -24.09 17.07
CA GLY A 7 4.90 -25.08 17.97
C GLY A 7 5.47 -24.43 19.22
N SER A 8 6.18 -25.20 20.04
CA SER A 8 6.77 -24.70 21.30
C SER A 8 7.79 -23.57 21.11
N ASN A 9 8.37 -23.43 19.91
CA ASN A 9 9.29 -22.33 19.59
C ASN A 9 8.57 -21.00 19.31
N GLU A 10 7.28 -21.05 18.97
CA GLU A 10 6.45 -19.89 18.71
C GLU A 10 5.52 -19.55 19.90
N ASP A 11 5.53 -20.37 20.95
CA ASP A 11 4.75 -20.15 22.16
C ASP A 11 5.15 -18.83 22.85
N GLY A 12 4.16 -18.01 23.15
CA GLY A 12 4.34 -16.67 23.72
C GLY A 12 4.85 -15.61 22.74
N MET A 13 5.14 -15.96 21.48
CA MET A 13 5.50 -14.99 20.44
C MET A 13 4.27 -14.18 20.02
N ARG A 14 4.46 -12.89 19.74
CA ARG A 14 3.39 -12.07 19.17
C ARG A 14 3.18 -12.42 17.69
N LEU A 15 1.93 -12.40 17.25
CA LEU A 15 1.56 -12.73 15.88
C LEU A 15 2.23 -11.81 14.85
N ASP A 16 2.40 -10.52 15.17
CA ASP A 16 3.14 -9.55 14.35
C ASP A 16 4.56 -10.05 14.00
N LYS A 17 5.32 -10.53 14.98
CA LYS A 17 6.68 -11.06 14.80
C LYS A 17 6.71 -12.35 13.98
N LEU A 18 5.73 -13.22 14.16
CA LEU A 18 5.62 -14.43 13.34
C LEU A 18 5.40 -14.05 11.87
N ILE A 19 4.52 -13.07 11.60
CA ILE A 19 4.24 -12.60 10.24
C ILE A 19 5.49 -11.98 9.61
N GLU A 20 6.23 -11.17 10.36
CA GLU A 20 7.52 -10.60 9.90
C GLU A 20 8.55 -11.69 9.59
N ARG A 21 8.57 -12.80 10.35
CA ARG A 21 9.48 -13.93 10.11
C ARG A 21 9.11 -14.72 8.86
N ILE A 22 7.81 -14.91 8.62
CA ILE A 22 7.29 -15.66 7.47
C ILE A 22 7.37 -14.82 6.18
N LEU A 23 7.07 -13.52 6.28
CA LEU A 23 7.03 -12.57 5.17
C LEU A 23 8.03 -11.43 5.38
N PRO A 24 9.34 -11.68 5.31
CA PRO A 24 10.36 -10.66 5.58
C PRO A 24 10.36 -9.50 4.57
N GLN A 25 9.87 -9.74 3.34
CA GLN A 25 9.72 -8.68 2.33
C GLN A 25 8.39 -7.93 2.46
N ALA A 26 7.46 -8.39 3.32
CA ALA A 26 6.24 -7.68 3.61
C ALA A 26 6.52 -6.57 4.62
N GLY A 27 6.49 -5.31 4.17
CA GLY A 27 6.54 -4.17 5.08
C GLY A 27 5.40 -4.22 6.12
N LYS A 28 5.64 -3.65 7.31
CA LYS A 28 4.69 -3.65 8.44
C LYS A 28 3.28 -3.22 8.04
N GLY A 29 3.16 -2.15 7.25
CA GLY A 29 1.86 -1.65 6.76
C GLY A 29 1.09 -2.67 5.92
N PHE A 30 1.78 -3.51 5.16
CA PHE A 30 1.15 -4.59 4.39
C PHE A 30 0.65 -5.70 5.32
N ALA A 31 1.45 -6.13 6.30
CA ALA A 31 1.03 -7.10 7.30
C ALA A 31 -0.25 -6.66 8.03
N TYR A 32 -0.28 -5.41 8.52
CA TYR A 32 -1.47 -4.83 9.14
C TYR A 32 -2.67 -4.71 8.19
N LYS A 33 -2.44 -4.36 6.92
CA LYS A 33 -3.49 -4.35 5.88
C LYS A 33 -4.09 -5.74 5.68
N MET A 34 -3.28 -6.79 5.75
CA MET A 34 -3.74 -8.17 5.58
C MET A 34 -4.49 -8.71 6.81
N LEU A 35 -4.04 -8.37 8.03
CA LEU A 35 -4.77 -8.63 9.27
C LEU A 35 -6.15 -7.95 9.25
N ARG A 36 -6.20 -6.65 8.92
CA ARG A 36 -7.46 -5.88 8.82
C ARG A 36 -8.42 -6.44 7.78
N LYS A 37 -7.91 -6.92 6.64
CA LYS A 37 -8.69 -7.51 5.53
C LYS A 37 -9.11 -8.97 5.75
N LYS A 38 -8.73 -9.59 6.88
CA LYS A 38 -8.97 -11.02 7.18
C LYS A 38 -8.23 -11.97 6.24
N ASN A 39 -7.18 -11.49 5.57
CA ASN A 39 -6.30 -12.33 4.75
C ASN A 39 -5.32 -13.12 5.62
N ILE A 40 -5.14 -12.71 6.88
CA ILE A 40 -4.43 -13.47 7.92
C ILE A 40 -5.41 -13.62 9.08
N VAL A 41 -5.62 -14.86 9.54
CA VAL A 41 -6.52 -15.18 10.66
C VAL A 41 -5.83 -16.11 11.65
N LEU A 42 -6.10 -15.92 12.94
CA LEU A 42 -5.65 -16.80 14.02
C LEU A 42 -6.83 -17.66 14.44
N ASN A 43 -6.69 -18.99 14.38
CA ASN A 43 -7.73 -19.95 14.75
C ASN A 43 -9.07 -19.68 14.03
N GLY A 44 -9.01 -19.17 12.79
CA GLY A 44 -10.20 -18.78 12.00
C GLY A 44 -10.86 -17.46 12.40
N LYS A 45 -10.33 -16.74 13.39
CA LYS A 45 -10.82 -15.44 13.85
C LYS A 45 -9.98 -14.29 13.31
N LYS A 46 -10.57 -13.10 13.24
CA LYS A 46 -9.80 -11.88 12.95
C LYS A 46 -8.77 -11.69 14.04
N ALA A 47 -7.54 -11.39 13.64
CA ALA A 47 -6.48 -11.06 14.57
C ALA A 47 -6.03 -9.60 14.38
N GLU A 48 -5.67 -8.93 15.47
CA GLU A 48 -5.12 -7.56 15.42
C GLU A 48 -3.60 -7.52 15.29
N GLY A 49 -2.92 -8.67 15.49
CA GLY A 49 -1.46 -8.78 15.43
C GLY A 49 -0.76 -8.55 16.78
N SER A 50 -1.46 -7.99 17.77
CA SER A 50 -0.97 -7.84 19.16
C SER A 50 -1.10 -9.11 20.01
N GLU A 51 -1.86 -10.09 19.51
CA GLU A 51 -2.11 -11.38 20.15
C GLU A 51 -0.83 -12.19 20.31
N ARG A 52 -0.72 -12.89 21.44
CA ARG A 52 0.33 -13.87 21.71
C ARG A 52 -0.15 -15.24 21.25
N LEU A 53 0.70 -15.91 20.50
CA LEU A 53 0.48 -17.28 20.04
C LEU A 53 0.68 -18.24 21.21
N SER A 54 -0.16 -19.27 21.25
CA SER A 54 0.00 -20.42 22.13
C SER A 54 0.34 -21.67 21.31
N GLU A 55 1.06 -22.60 21.92
CA GLU A 55 1.36 -23.88 21.28
C GLU A 55 0.07 -24.56 20.77
N GLY A 56 0.05 -24.89 19.48
CA GLY A 56 -1.10 -25.49 18.81
C GLY A 56 -2.00 -24.52 18.06
N ASP A 57 -1.80 -23.20 18.18
CA ASP A 57 -2.54 -22.20 17.42
C ASP A 57 -2.29 -22.33 15.90
N GLU A 58 -3.34 -22.10 15.11
CA GLU A 58 -3.30 -22.17 13.66
C GLU A 58 -3.45 -20.78 13.03
N VAL A 59 -2.39 -20.32 12.37
CA VAL A 59 -2.38 -19.08 11.60
C VAL A 59 -2.62 -19.41 10.14
N ARG A 60 -3.73 -18.94 9.57
CA ARG A 60 -4.06 -19.15 8.15
C ARG A 60 -3.85 -17.89 7.34
N PHE A 61 -3.22 -18.07 6.18
CA PHE A 61 -2.92 -17.05 5.19
C PHE A 61 -3.76 -17.30 3.94
N PHE A 62 -4.73 -16.43 3.71
CA PHE A 62 -5.54 -16.34 2.49
C PHE A 62 -4.91 -15.34 1.51
N LEU A 63 -3.65 -15.57 1.15
CA LEU A 63 -2.98 -14.84 0.09
C LEU A 63 -2.92 -15.71 -1.18
N SER A 64 -2.89 -15.06 -2.35
CA SER A 64 -2.55 -15.74 -3.59
C SER A 64 -1.09 -16.17 -3.57
N ASP A 65 -0.79 -17.29 -4.24
CA ASP A 65 0.56 -17.87 -4.24
C ASP A 65 1.60 -16.89 -4.82
N ASP A 66 1.20 -16.06 -5.79
CA ASP A 66 2.04 -14.99 -6.35
C ASP A 66 2.40 -13.92 -5.31
N THR A 67 1.42 -13.50 -4.51
CA THR A 67 1.67 -12.50 -3.45
C THR A 67 2.53 -13.08 -2.34
N TYR A 68 2.30 -14.35 -1.99
CA TYR A 68 3.07 -15.04 -0.96
C TYR A 68 4.55 -15.19 -1.35
N LYS A 69 4.82 -15.54 -2.61
CA LYS A 69 6.19 -15.62 -3.17
C LYS A 69 6.85 -14.25 -3.29
N ALA A 70 6.12 -13.24 -3.78
CA ALA A 70 6.64 -11.88 -3.90
C ALA A 70 7.05 -11.28 -2.55
N MET A 71 6.37 -11.68 -1.47
CA MET A 71 6.64 -11.23 -0.10
C MET A 71 7.67 -12.08 0.64
N GLY A 72 8.34 -13.00 -0.06
CA GLY A 72 9.45 -13.79 0.49
C GLY A 72 9.00 -14.89 1.45
N GLY A 73 7.76 -15.39 1.29
CA GLY A 73 7.19 -16.47 2.09
C GLY A 73 8.14 -17.66 2.25
N LYS A 74 8.86 -17.72 3.37
CA LYS A 74 9.72 -18.85 3.71
C LYS A 74 8.99 -19.74 4.69
N ILE A 75 8.67 -20.94 4.24
CA ILE A 75 8.23 -22.02 5.12
C ILE A 75 9.52 -22.72 5.58
N ALA A 76 9.72 -22.82 6.88
CA ALA A 76 10.81 -23.62 7.44
C ALA A 76 10.47 -25.11 7.21
N GLY A 77 10.78 -25.63 6.02
CA GLY A 77 10.48 -27.01 5.67
C GLY A 77 10.42 -27.33 4.19
N GLU A 78 11.28 -26.76 3.34
CA GLU A 78 11.55 -27.31 2.00
C GLU A 78 12.90 -26.80 1.49
N ALA A 79 13.90 -27.69 1.52
CA ALA A 79 15.21 -27.51 0.91
C ALA A 79 15.22 -28.18 -0.47
N GLY A 80 15.56 -27.40 -1.50
CA GLY A 80 16.16 -27.90 -2.74
C GLY A 80 15.23 -28.28 -3.87
N ALA A 81 15.10 -27.39 -4.87
CA ALA A 81 15.21 -27.74 -6.29
C ALA A 81 15.29 -26.45 -7.12
N ALA A 82 16.44 -26.24 -7.75
CA ALA A 82 16.64 -25.19 -8.73
C ALA A 82 15.93 -25.54 -10.05
N SER A 83 15.31 -24.55 -10.70
CA SER A 83 15.56 -24.33 -12.14
C SER A 83 15.03 -22.99 -12.63
N VAL A 84 15.86 -22.44 -13.50
CA VAL A 84 15.72 -21.23 -14.31
C VAL A 84 14.58 -21.37 -15.31
N THR A 85 13.81 -20.32 -15.54
CA THR A 85 13.57 -19.67 -16.84
C THR A 85 12.30 -18.80 -16.79
N GLY A 86 12.44 -17.55 -17.22
CA GLY A 86 11.64 -17.01 -18.31
C GLY A 86 10.14 -16.75 -18.12
N ALA A 87 9.82 -15.46 -18.32
CA ALA A 87 8.64 -14.97 -19.04
C ALA A 87 7.32 -14.76 -18.26
N ALA A 88 7.04 -13.47 -18.08
CA ALA A 88 5.82 -12.80 -18.55
C ALA A 88 4.45 -13.37 -18.13
N ALA A 89 3.77 -12.66 -17.23
CA ALA A 89 2.32 -12.42 -17.32
C ALA A 89 1.87 -11.38 -16.27
N GLY A 90 2.39 -10.15 -16.37
CA GLY A 90 1.87 -9.01 -15.60
C GLY A 90 0.53 -8.55 -16.19
N ASN A 91 -0.57 -9.23 -15.85
CA ASN A 91 -1.89 -8.85 -16.33
C ASN A 91 -2.48 -7.74 -15.45
N ARG A 92 -2.23 -6.51 -15.89
CA ARG A 92 -3.26 -5.50 -16.20
C ARG A 92 -4.46 -5.51 -15.23
N HIS A 93 -4.38 -4.70 -14.17
CA HIS A 93 -5.57 -3.97 -13.74
C HIS A 93 -5.68 -2.73 -14.61
N ALA A 94 -6.81 -2.67 -15.31
CA ALA A 94 -7.15 -1.64 -16.27
C ALA A 94 -7.00 -0.24 -15.68
N ASN A 95 -5.98 0.48 -16.14
CA ASN A 95 -6.05 1.93 -16.18
C ASN A 95 -7.22 2.28 -17.09
N LYS A 96 -8.35 2.61 -16.48
CA LYS A 96 -9.46 3.24 -17.18
C LYS A 96 -8.89 4.51 -17.82
N ALA A 97 -8.96 4.50 -19.15
CA ALA A 97 -8.48 5.48 -20.11
C ALA A 97 -8.09 6.84 -19.53
N ALA A 98 -6.82 7.19 -19.79
CA ALA A 98 -6.41 8.57 -19.97
C ALA A 98 -7.47 9.28 -20.83
N SER A 99 -8.09 10.31 -20.26
CA SER A 99 -8.84 11.28 -21.06
C SER A 99 -7.85 11.93 -22.03
N PRO A 100 -8.30 12.32 -23.24
CA PRO A 100 -7.40 12.70 -24.31
C PRO A 100 -6.60 13.95 -23.93
N ASP A 101 -5.32 13.86 -24.25
CA ASP A 101 -4.35 14.95 -24.39
C ASP A 101 -5.02 16.19 -25.01
N THR A 102 -5.47 17.08 -24.13
CA THR A 102 -5.85 18.44 -24.52
C THR A 102 -4.63 19.28 -24.19
N GLY A 103 -3.85 19.55 -25.23
CA GLY A 103 -2.45 19.95 -25.15
C GLY A 103 -2.16 20.99 -24.07
N SER A 104 -1.23 20.66 -23.20
CA SER A 104 -0.47 21.64 -22.42
C SER A 104 0.99 21.25 -22.52
N ARG A 105 1.79 22.19 -23.03
CA ARG A 105 3.24 22.05 -23.22
C ARG A 105 3.90 21.55 -21.94
N PRO A 106 4.99 20.77 -22.01
CA PRO A 106 5.73 20.38 -20.81
C PRO A 106 6.15 21.65 -20.06
N GLY A 107 5.62 21.81 -18.83
CA GLY A 107 5.96 22.92 -17.93
C GLY A 107 4.93 24.05 -17.81
N ALA A 108 3.82 24.06 -18.56
CA ALA A 108 2.74 25.01 -18.31
C ALA A 108 1.73 24.41 -17.33
N LYS A 109 1.65 24.95 -16.11
CA LYS A 109 0.54 24.63 -15.19
C LYS A 109 -0.78 24.94 -15.90
N PRO A 110 -1.75 24.01 -15.97
CA PRO A 110 -3.07 24.35 -16.46
C PRO A 110 -3.61 25.52 -15.63
N GLU A 111 -4.28 26.47 -16.30
CA GLU A 111 -4.97 27.58 -15.64
C GLU A 111 -6.11 26.99 -14.79
N PHE A 112 -5.78 26.74 -13.53
CA PHE A 112 -6.67 26.20 -12.53
C PHE A 112 -6.58 27.09 -11.30
N ASP A 113 -7.69 27.73 -10.98
CA ASP A 113 -7.82 28.53 -9.76
C ASP A 113 -8.10 27.58 -8.58
N PHE A 114 -7.05 27.22 -7.85
CA PHE A 114 -7.12 26.28 -6.75
C PHE A 114 -8.03 26.80 -5.63
N GLU A 115 -7.94 28.09 -5.29
CA GLU A 115 -8.71 28.69 -4.20
C GLU A 115 -10.22 28.64 -4.46
N LYS A 116 -10.64 28.91 -5.69
CA LYS A 116 -12.06 28.82 -6.09
C LYS A 116 -12.62 27.40 -6.06
N ASN A 117 -11.76 26.38 -6.02
CA ASN A 117 -12.18 24.98 -5.96
C ASN A 117 -12.14 24.41 -4.54
N ILE A 118 -11.75 25.20 -3.54
CA ILE A 118 -11.89 24.80 -2.13
C ILE A 118 -13.37 24.81 -1.78
N ILE A 119 -13.92 23.63 -1.45
CA ILE A 119 -15.30 23.47 -1.01
C ILE A 119 -15.40 23.77 0.49
N TYR A 120 -14.37 23.39 1.25
CA TYR A 120 -14.32 23.54 2.70
C TYR A 120 -12.87 23.56 3.18
N GLU A 121 -12.58 24.38 4.18
CA GLU A 121 -11.29 24.49 4.86
C GLU A 121 -11.52 24.76 6.36
N ASP A 122 -10.85 23.99 7.21
CA ASP A 122 -10.64 24.29 8.62
C ASP A 122 -9.15 24.11 9.00
N GLU A 123 -8.84 24.06 10.30
CA GLU A 123 -7.46 23.92 10.81
C GLU A 123 -6.81 22.58 10.44
N ASP A 124 -7.59 21.51 10.26
CA ASP A 124 -7.11 20.14 10.06
C ASP A 124 -7.46 19.54 8.69
N VAL A 125 -8.48 20.06 8.03
CA VAL A 125 -9.14 19.46 6.86
C VAL A 125 -9.32 20.50 5.75
N LEU A 126 -8.80 20.15 4.57
CA LEU A 126 -9.09 20.85 3.32
C LEU A 126 -9.79 19.92 2.34
N LEU A 127 -10.96 20.33 1.85
CA LEU A 127 -11.73 19.64 0.81
C LEU A 127 -11.71 20.46 -0.47
N VAL A 128 -11.16 19.88 -1.54
CA VAL A 128 -11.02 20.54 -2.83
C VAL A 128 -11.81 19.77 -3.89
N ASN A 129 -12.62 20.49 -4.67
CA ASN A 129 -13.26 19.95 -5.86
C ASN A 129 -12.20 19.75 -6.95
N LYS A 130 -11.86 18.51 -7.23
CA LYS A 130 -10.85 18.23 -8.25
C LYS A 130 -11.48 18.32 -9.65
N PRO A 131 -10.99 19.21 -10.54
CA PRO A 131 -11.49 19.29 -11.91
C PRO A 131 -11.01 18.08 -12.72
N GLU A 132 -11.68 17.83 -13.83
CA GLU A 132 -11.21 16.88 -14.83
C GLU A 132 -9.88 17.33 -15.45
N GLY A 133 -9.05 16.37 -15.88
CA GLY A 133 -7.75 16.65 -16.50
C GLY A 133 -6.58 16.91 -15.55
N ILE A 134 -6.83 17.14 -14.25
CA ILE A 134 -5.76 17.27 -13.25
C ILE A 134 -5.42 15.89 -12.64
N LEU A 135 -4.14 15.60 -12.43
CA LEU A 135 -3.70 14.41 -11.70
C LEU A 135 -3.81 14.65 -10.19
N SER A 136 -4.23 13.64 -9.42
CA SER A 136 -4.19 13.78 -7.95
C SER A 136 -2.76 13.70 -7.43
N GLN A 137 -1.91 12.90 -8.09
CA GLN A 137 -0.51 12.68 -7.77
C GLN A 137 0.28 12.57 -9.06
N LYS A 138 1.53 13.04 -9.07
CA LYS A 138 2.44 12.88 -10.20
C LYS A 138 2.63 11.41 -10.57
N SER A 139 2.62 11.11 -11.86
CA SER A 139 3.05 9.81 -12.39
C SER A 139 4.50 9.87 -12.89
N VAL A 140 4.93 11.03 -13.38
CA VAL A 140 6.31 11.37 -13.71
C VAL A 140 6.70 12.73 -13.12
N PRO A 141 8.01 13.02 -12.90
CA PRO A 141 8.45 14.25 -12.23
C PRO A 141 7.98 15.56 -12.87
N GLY A 142 7.75 15.56 -14.19
CA GLY A 142 7.27 16.72 -14.95
C GLY A 142 5.75 16.90 -14.98
N ASP A 143 4.99 15.99 -14.37
CA ASP A 143 3.53 16.11 -14.31
C ASP A 143 3.12 17.23 -13.36
N VAL A 144 2.05 17.93 -13.74
CA VAL A 144 1.36 18.85 -12.85
C VAL A 144 0.23 18.11 -12.12
N SER A 145 0.16 18.23 -10.79
CA SER A 145 -0.84 17.54 -9.97
C SER A 145 -1.46 18.44 -8.91
N LEU A 146 -2.65 18.07 -8.44
CA LEU A 146 -3.37 18.76 -7.36
C LEU A 146 -2.52 18.91 -6.09
N ASN A 147 -1.65 17.94 -5.82
CA ASN A 147 -0.72 18.00 -4.69
C ASN A 147 0.24 19.19 -4.76
N GLU A 148 0.69 19.59 -5.95
CA GLU A 148 1.57 20.76 -6.07
C GLU A 148 0.83 22.05 -5.78
N TYR A 149 -0.39 22.20 -6.30
CA TYR A 149 -1.23 23.35 -5.99
C TYR A 149 -1.55 23.41 -4.48
N LEU A 150 -1.79 22.25 -3.84
CA LEU A 150 -1.99 22.16 -2.40
C LEU A 150 -0.76 22.60 -1.61
N LEU A 151 0.43 22.13 -2.00
CA LEU A 151 1.68 22.51 -1.34
C LEU A 151 1.97 24.00 -1.50
N GLU A 152 1.74 24.58 -2.68
CA GLU A 152 1.91 26.01 -2.91
C GLU A 152 0.91 26.85 -2.12
N TYR A 153 -0.36 26.42 -2.07
CA TYR A 153 -1.40 27.06 -1.28
C TYR A 153 -1.03 27.04 0.22
N ALA A 154 -0.60 25.89 0.72
CA ALA A 154 -0.25 25.72 2.13
C ALA A 154 1.05 26.46 2.50
N ALA A 155 2.03 26.49 1.60
CA ALA A 155 3.24 27.29 1.78
C ALA A 155 2.96 28.80 1.80
N GLY A 156 2.10 29.27 0.89
CA GLY A 156 1.74 30.68 0.78
C GLY A 156 0.86 31.18 1.93
N LYS A 157 -0.20 30.43 2.27
CA LYS A 157 -1.21 30.85 3.25
C LYS A 157 -0.86 30.45 4.68
N HIS A 158 -0.29 29.27 4.86
CA HIS A 158 -0.06 28.65 6.18
C HIS A 158 1.43 28.55 6.56
N GLY A 159 2.33 29.08 5.72
CA GLY A 159 3.76 29.16 6.03
C GLY A 159 4.47 27.81 6.10
N LEU A 160 3.95 26.79 5.40
CA LEU A 160 4.59 25.47 5.32
C LEU A 160 5.93 25.56 4.59
N ASP A 161 6.99 25.09 5.26
CA ASP A 161 8.32 24.98 4.66
C ASP A 161 8.38 23.72 3.76
N LEU A 162 8.53 23.94 2.46
CA LEU A 162 8.60 22.88 1.46
C LEU A 162 9.99 22.23 1.37
N ASN A 163 10.98 22.74 2.10
CA ASN A 163 12.37 22.24 2.10
C ASN A 163 12.80 21.62 3.44
N ALA A 164 11.88 21.47 4.40
CA ALA A 164 12.13 20.88 5.71
C ALA A 164 12.34 19.36 5.67
#